data_AF-A0A7C1T5T1-F1
#
_entry.id   AF-A0A7C1T5T1-F1
#
_cell.length_a   1.000
_cell.length_b   1.000
_cell.length_c   1.000
_cell.angle_alpha   90.00
_cell.angle_beta   90.00
_cell.angle_gamma   90.00
#
_symmetry.space_group_name_H-M   'P 1'
#
loop_
_entity.id
_entity.type
_entity.pdbx_description
1 polymer ?
#
loop_
_entity_poly.entity_id
_entity_poly.type
_entity_poly.pdbx_seq_one_letter_code
_entity_poly.pdbx_strand_id
1 'polypeptide(L)'
;VVVEEIETPEEGRLRYRVTGNLFFASADLFAAAFEHHGHPTRVEIDMTEAHLWDLTGVAAVDKVVFRYRRQGAEVEVIGMNAAGRTLIDKVGRHDKARLPTVAAH
;
A
#
# COMPACT_ATOMS: atom_id res chain seq x y z
N VAL A 1 -2.95 -4.43 -9.73
CA VAL A 1 -2.25 -4.91 -8.51
C VAL A 1 -2.49 -6.39 -8.39
N VAL A 2 -1.46 -7.15 -8.03
CA VAL A 2 -1.56 -8.58 -7.73
C VAL A 2 -1.10 -8.78 -6.30
N VAL A 3 -1.79 -9.66 -5.58
CA VAL A 3 -1.47 -10.03 -4.20
C VAL A 3 -1.32 -11.55 -4.18
N GLU A 4 -0.13 -12.00 -3.78
CA GLU A 4 0.20 -13.42 -3.66
C GLU A 4 0.42 -13.74 -2.18
N GLU A 5 -0.30 -14.73 -1.65
CA GLU A 5 -0.01 -15.28 -0.33
C GLU A 5 1.15 -16.28 -0.43
N ILE A 6 2.16 -16.10 0.40
CA ILE A 6 3.34 -16.96 0.49
C ILE A 6 3.13 -17.88 1.69
N GLU A 7 3.15 -19.19 1.44
CA GLU A 7 3.05 -20.19 2.50
C GLU A 7 4.16 -20.00 3.54
N THR A 8 3.77 -20.05 4.81
CA THR A 8 4.70 -20.02 5.92
C THR A 8 4.54 -21.30 6.76
N PRO A 9 5.64 -21.82 7.35
CA PRO A 9 5.58 -23.01 8.21
C PRO A 9 5.05 -22.69 9.61
N GLU A 10 4.87 -21.41 9.96
CA GLU A 10 4.49 -20.95 11.30
C GLU A 10 2.99 -20.70 11.38
N GLU A 11 2.31 -21.39 12.29
CA GLU A 11 0.87 -21.23 12.49
C GLU A 11 0.53 -19.80 12.93
N GLY A 12 -0.47 -19.19 12.28
CA GLY A 12 -0.88 -17.81 12.54
C GLY A 12 0.00 -16.75 11.89
N ARG A 13 1.06 -17.12 11.16
CA ARG A 13 1.88 -16.17 10.38
C ARG A 13 1.45 -16.14 8.92
N LEU A 14 1.06 -14.94 8.47
CA LEU A 14 0.69 -14.69 7.08
C LEU A 14 1.75 -13.83 6.42
N ARG A 15 2.11 -14.16 5.17
CA ARG A 15 3.02 -13.36 4.35
C ARG A 15 2.39 -13.13 2.99
N TYR A 16 2.34 -11.86 2.57
CA TYR A 16 1.81 -11.43 1.29
C TYR A 16 2.87 -10.70 0.49
N ARG A 17 2.96 -10.98 -0.80
CA ARG A 17 3.71 -10.19 -1.78
C ARG A 17 2.76 -9.42 -2.66
N VAL A 18 2.98 -8.11 -2.76
CA VAL A 18 2.16 -7.19 -3.54
C VAL A 18 2.98 -6.65 -4.70
N THR A 19 2.47 -6.79 -5.91
CA THR A 19 3.13 -6.31 -7.13
C THR A 19 2.22 -5.42 -7.98
N GLY A 20 2.86 -4.47 -8.69
CA GLY A 20 2.21 -3.61 -9.67
C GLY A 20 1.53 -2.37 -9.10
N ASN A 21 0.54 -1.87 -9.82
CA ASN A 21 0.02 -0.51 -9.60
C ASN A 21 -1.22 -0.50 -8.70
N LEU A 22 -1.14 0.24 -7.59
CA LEU A 22 -2.23 0.49 -6.65
C LEU A 22 -2.72 1.94 -6.76
N PHE A 23 -4.00 2.06 -7.12
CA PHE A 23 -4.71 3.31 -7.40
C PHE A 23 -6.22 3.07 -7.25
N PHE A 24 -7.04 4.10 -7.41
CA PHE A 24 -8.49 4.02 -7.22
C PHE A 24 -9.16 2.77 -7.82
N ALA A 25 -8.91 2.46 -9.09
CA ALA A 25 -9.57 1.33 -9.76
C ALA A 25 -9.08 -0.06 -9.28
N SER A 26 -7.94 -0.14 -8.60
CA SER A 26 -7.38 -1.39 -8.09
C SER A 26 -7.45 -1.54 -6.57
N ALA A 27 -7.90 -0.49 -5.86
CA ALA A 27 -7.99 -0.45 -4.40
C ALA A 27 -8.93 -1.53 -3.83
N ASP A 28 -10.09 -1.74 -4.44
CA ASP A 28 -11.05 -2.74 -3.97
C ASP A 28 -10.54 -4.16 -4.17
N LEU A 29 -9.94 -4.44 -5.34
CA LEU A 29 -9.32 -5.74 -5.63
C LEU A 29 -8.16 -6.03 -4.65
N PHE A 30 -7.33 -5.03 -4.36
CA PHE A 30 -6.29 -5.15 -3.35
C PHE A 30 -6.88 -5.51 -1.99
N ALA A 31 -7.88 -4.76 -1.51
CA ALA A 31 -8.46 -5.01 -0.19
C ALA A 31 -9.15 -6.37 -0.07
N ALA A 32 -9.81 -6.84 -1.14
CA ALA A 32 -10.47 -8.14 -1.18
C ALA A 32 -9.48 -9.32 -1.06
N ALA A 33 -8.23 -9.15 -1.51
CA ALA A 33 -7.22 -10.21 -1.45
C ALA A 33 -6.71 -10.53 -0.03
N PHE A 34 -7.06 -9.71 0.97
CA PHE A 34 -6.65 -9.88 2.37
C PHE A 34 -7.78 -10.40 3.27
N GLU A 35 -8.74 -11.15 2.70
CA GLU A 35 -9.80 -11.77 3.46
C GLU A 35 -9.34 -13.12 4.03
N HIS A 36 -8.62 -13.05 5.15
CA HIS A 36 -8.26 -14.25 5.92
C HIS A 36 -9.28 -14.51 7.04
N HIS A 37 -9.81 -15.73 7.08
CA HIS A 37 -10.70 -16.21 8.13
C HIS A 37 -9.90 -16.99 9.16
N GLY A 38 -9.47 -16.32 10.24
CA GLY A 38 -8.66 -16.92 11.30
C GLY A 38 -8.23 -15.90 12.36
N HIS A 39 -7.32 -16.30 13.23
CA HIS A 39 -6.68 -15.44 14.24
C HIS A 39 -5.18 -15.30 13.93
N PRO A 40 -4.80 -14.50 12.92
CA PRO A 40 -3.40 -14.28 12.62
C PRO A 40 -2.71 -13.60 13.80
N THR A 41 -1.50 -14.06 14.12
CA THR A 41 -0.65 -13.47 15.15
C THR A 41 0.32 -12.48 14.54
N ARG A 42 0.80 -12.74 13.30
CA ARG A 42 1.70 -11.86 12.56
C ARG A 42 1.33 -11.82 11.08
N VAL A 43 1.31 -10.63 10.49
CA VAL A 43 1.04 -10.41 9.06
C VAL A 43 2.14 -9.55 8.46
N GLU A 44 2.79 -10.07 7.43
CA GLU A 44 3.80 -9.38 6.65
C GLU A 44 3.24 -9.04 5.27
N ILE A 45 3.30 -7.76 4.89
CA ILE A 45 2.86 -7.28 3.58
C ILE A 45 4.08 -6.66 2.88
N ASP A 46 4.63 -7.38 1.91
CA ASP A 46 5.74 -6.92 1.09
C ASP A 46 5.23 -6.10 -0.10
N MET A 47 5.50 -4.79 -0.07
CA MET A 47 5.13 -3.83 -1.10
C MET A 47 6.33 -3.35 -1.92
N THR A 48 7.48 -4.04 -1.86
CA THR A 48 8.72 -3.60 -2.51
C THR A 48 8.58 -3.46 -4.03
N GLU A 49 7.72 -4.27 -4.65
CA GLU A 49 7.44 -4.26 -6.10
C GLU A 49 6.08 -3.61 -6.45
N ALA A 50 5.49 -2.88 -5.49
CA ALA A 50 4.25 -2.16 -5.66
C ALA A 50 4.49 -0.65 -5.86
N HIS A 51 3.53 0.02 -6.52
CA HIS A 51 3.53 1.47 -6.71
C HIS A 51 2.20 2.08 -6.29
N LEU A 52 2.25 3.07 -5.41
CA LEU A 52 1.11 3.87 -5.00
C LEU A 52 1.00 5.11 -5.90
N TRP A 53 -0.11 5.26 -6.60
CA TRP A 53 -0.30 6.35 -7.55
C TRP A 53 -1.24 7.46 -7.07
N ASP A 54 -2.06 7.19 -6.05
CA ASP A 54 -2.98 8.15 -5.45
C ASP A 54 -3.20 7.86 -3.95
N LEU A 55 -3.91 8.76 -3.28
CA LEU A 55 -4.27 8.61 -1.86
C LEU A 55 -5.25 7.47 -1.61
N THR A 56 -6.02 7.05 -2.61
CA THR A 56 -6.94 5.91 -2.46
C THR A 56 -6.14 4.61 -2.31
N GLY A 57 -5.05 4.44 -3.05
CA GLY A 57 -4.13 3.32 -2.87
C GLY A 57 -3.52 3.29 -1.46
N VAL A 58 -3.10 4.44 -0.93
CA VAL A 58 -2.61 4.56 0.46
C VAL A 58 -3.70 4.13 1.45
N ALA A 59 -4.91 4.68 1.30
CA ALA A 59 -6.04 4.36 2.17
C ALA A 59 -6.43 2.88 2.12
N ALA A 60 -6.25 2.21 0.98
CA ALA A 60 -6.50 0.78 0.84
C ALA A 60 -5.52 -0.05 1.68
N VAL A 61 -4.23 0.31 1.68
CA VAL A 61 -3.20 -0.32 2.55
C VAL A 61 -3.55 -0.11 4.01
N ASP A 62 -3.88 1.14 4.39
CA ASP A 62 -4.24 1.47 5.78
C ASP A 62 -5.45 0.67 6.25
N LYS A 63 -6.47 0.49 5.40
CA LYS A 63 -7.66 -0.31 5.69
C LYS A 63 -7.30 -1.78 5.96
N VAL A 64 -6.42 -2.38 5.16
CA VAL A 64 -5.96 -3.76 5.35
C VAL A 64 -5.19 -3.90 6.67
N VAL A 65 -4.23 -3.01 6.92
CA VAL A 65 -3.43 -2.99 8.16
C VAL A 65 -4.34 -2.85 9.38
N PHE A 66 -5.30 -1.93 9.32
CA PHE A 66 -6.26 -1.72 10.41
C PHE A 66 -7.11 -2.98 10.69
N ARG A 67 -7.59 -3.68 9.66
CA ARG A 67 -8.39 -4.89 9.84
C ARG A 67 -7.62 -5.98 10.59
N TYR A 68 -6.39 -6.27 10.19
CA TYR A 68 -5.57 -7.30 10.86
C TYR A 68 -5.18 -6.89 12.28
N ARG A 69 -4.80 -5.63 12.51
CA ARG A 69 -4.51 -5.13 13.86
C ARG A 69 -5.73 -5.25 14.79
N ARG A 70 -6.94 -4.99 14.27
CA ARG A 70 -8.19 -5.17 15.03
C ARG A 70 -8.46 -6.63 15.40
N GLN A 71 -7.93 -7.59 14.64
CA GLN A 71 -7.99 -9.01 14.97
C GLN A 71 -6.92 -9.45 15.98
N GLY A 72 -6.02 -8.54 16.39
CA GLY A 72 -4.95 -8.81 17.35
C GLY A 72 -3.60 -9.14 16.72
N ALA A 73 -3.48 -9.10 15.40
CA ALA A 73 -2.22 -9.40 14.71
C ALA A 73 -1.22 -8.24 14.80
N GLU A 74 0.06 -8.59 14.95
CA GLU A 74 1.16 -7.69 14.64
C GLU A 74 1.26 -7.56 13.11
N VAL A 75 1.25 -6.34 12.57
CA VAL A 75 1.28 -6.10 11.12
C VAL A 75 2.50 -5.29 10.74
N GLU A 76 3.31 -5.86 9.86
CA GLU A 76 4.52 -5.27 9.28
C GLU A 76 4.30 -5.02 7.77
N VAL A 77 4.55 -3.78 7.33
CA VAL A 77 4.48 -3.41 5.90
C VAL A 77 5.89 -3.08 5.42
N ILE A 78 6.40 -3.89 4.51
CA ILE A 78 7.75 -3.79 3.97
C ILE A 78 7.69 -2.99 2.65
N GLY A 79 8.64 -2.09 2.43
CA GLY A 79 8.73 -1.36 1.17
C GLY A 79 7.73 -0.20 0.99
N MET A 80 6.96 0.17 2.02
CA MET A 80 5.93 1.23 1.92
C MET A 80 6.50 2.58 1.44
N ASN A 81 7.68 2.98 1.93
CA ASN A 81 8.35 4.20 1.48
C ASN A 81 8.68 4.14 -0.02
N ALA A 82 9.17 3.00 -0.51
CA ALA A 82 9.51 2.83 -1.92
C ALA A 82 8.25 2.87 -2.79
N ALA A 83 7.18 2.19 -2.37
CA ALA A 83 5.88 2.20 -3.06
C ALA A 83 5.27 3.61 -3.14
N GLY A 84 5.45 4.44 -2.10
CA GLY A 84 4.96 5.82 -2.03
C GLY A 84 5.74 6.85 -2.84
N ARG A 85 6.98 6.56 -3.28
CA ARG A 85 7.81 7.51 -4.04
C ARG A 85 7.12 7.99 -5.33
N THR A 86 6.41 7.10 -5.99
CA THR A 86 5.69 7.41 -7.23
C THR A 86 4.57 8.44 -7.02
N LEU A 87 3.91 8.42 -5.86
CA LEU A 87 2.92 9.42 -5.47
C LEU A 87 3.59 10.79 -5.26
N ILE A 88 4.72 10.82 -4.55
CA ILE A 88 5.49 12.03 -4.25
C ILE A 88 6.01 12.68 -5.54
N ASP A 89 6.54 11.89 -6.48
CA ASP A 89 7.04 12.39 -7.77
C ASP A 89 5.94 13.05 -8.62
N LYS A 90 4.70 12.58 -8.51
CA LYS A 90 3.55 13.21 -9.19
C LYS A 90 3.13 14.51 -8.52
N VAL A 91 3.00 14.52 -7.19
CA VAL A 91 2.63 15.75 -6.46
C VAL A 91 3.70 16.84 -6.66
N GLY A 92 4.99 16.48 -6.59
CA GLY A 92 6.09 17.41 -6.75
C GLY A 92 6.28 18.01 -8.15
N ARG A 93 5.73 17.39 -9.21
CA ARG A 93 5.76 17.93 -10.58
C ARG A 93 4.64 18.94 -10.85
N HIS A 94 3.47 18.81 -10.23
CA HIS A 94 2.35 19.73 -10.45
C HIS A 94 2.45 21.02 -9.62
N ASP A 95 3.17 21.04 -8.49
CA ASP A 95 3.33 22.23 -7.66
C ASP A 95 4.29 23.29 -8.23
N LYS A 96 5.12 22.96 -9.23
CA LYS A 96 6.04 23.92 -9.87
C LYS A 96 5.45 24.67 -11.07
N ALA A 97 4.22 24.37 -11.48
CA ALA A 97 3.60 24.98 -12.67
C ALA A 97 2.74 26.22 -12.36
N ARG A 98 2.63 26.66 -11.11
CA ARG A 98 1.81 27.82 -10.72
C ARG A 98 2.55 28.85 -9.86
N LEU A 99 3.73 29.25 -10.30
CA LEU A 99 4.24 30.58 -9.97
C LEU A 99 4.06 31.46 -11.21
N PRO A 100 3.10 32.41 -11.24
CA PRO A 100 3.18 33.46 -12.23
C PRO A 100 4.51 34.18 -11.99
N THR A 101 5.36 34.22 -13.01
CA THR A 101 6.50 35.14 -13.06
C THR A 101 5.93 36.53 -12.86
N VAL A 102 6.02 37.05 -11.63
CA VAL A 102 5.75 38.45 -11.35
C VAL A 102 6.78 39.21 -12.18
N ALA A 103 6.29 39.95 -13.16
CA ALA A 103 7.09 40.80 -14.01
C ALA A 103 7.95 41.71 -13.13
N ALA A 104 9.27 41.55 -13.22
CA ALA A 104 10.23 42.49 -12.69
C ALA A 104 10.58 43.48 -13.81
N HIS A 105 10.15 44.72 -13.57
CA HIS A 105 10.66 46.03 -14.04
C HIS A 105 11.39 46.13 -15.38
#